data_AF-A0A7R9YXC8-F1
#
_entry.id   AF-A0A7R9YXC8-F1
#
_cell.length_a   1.000
_cell.length_b   1.000
_cell.length_c   1.000
_cell.angle_alpha   90.00
_cell.angle_beta   90.00
_cell.angle_gamma   90.00
#
_symmetry.space_group_name_H-M   'P 1'
#
loop_
_entity.id
_entity.type
_entity.pdbx_description
1 polymer ?
#
loop_
_entity_poly.entity_id
_entity_poly.type
_entity_poly.pdbx_seq_one_letter_code
_entity_poly.pdbx_strand_id
1 'polypeptide(L)'
;DDASVTRMYCIRWQTVSNSTSQVTVLKLPTEVVDKGEMKFVSNLTGLGENEEIYSVRFLDLRAFVVTFRRTDPLYSIDFSDPANPVMADELKITGFSEYIHPIGDKILLTVGRDADTEGVVTGMQIRTFDVEDLYDISEIANYTLANAYSEAGAEHKAFRFLTKSSKLLIPVTRWDWKNPENRFDGFFVLDIGTNSITESFNVSMADDYSGCYYYANMAPRTLVFDGVATFIKSHSYRRYDLDPTALLSTHEMDFFLSDGDKDCMPYFYRRGLIDF
;
A
#
# COMPACT_ATOMS: atom_id res chain seq x y z
N ASP A 1 -31.77 -48.86 13.89
CA ASP A 1 -31.37 -48.12 12.67
C ASP A 1 -32.14 -46.84 12.56
N ASP A 2 -31.68 -45.81 13.27
CA ASP A 2 -32.24 -44.46 13.21
C ASP A 2 -31.12 -43.52 12.77
N ALA A 3 -31.07 -43.27 11.46
CA ALA A 3 -30.11 -42.36 10.84
C ALA A 3 -30.76 -40.98 10.74
N SER A 4 -30.63 -40.19 11.80
CA SER A 4 -30.99 -38.77 11.80
C SER A 4 -30.01 -38.01 10.89
N VAL A 5 -30.44 -37.71 9.66
CA VAL A 5 -29.72 -36.83 8.74
C VAL A 5 -29.88 -35.39 9.23
N THR A 6 -28.84 -34.84 9.85
CA THR A 6 -28.75 -33.42 10.18
C THR A 6 -28.63 -32.61 8.88
N ARG A 7 -29.71 -31.96 8.46
CA ARG A 7 -29.68 -31.00 7.35
C ARG A 7 -28.88 -29.78 7.78
N MET A 8 -27.70 -29.61 7.18
CA MET A 8 -26.88 -28.41 7.33
C MET A 8 -27.58 -27.26 6.59
N TYR A 9 -28.13 -26.30 7.34
CA TYR A 9 -28.73 -25.10 6.77
C TYR A 9 -27.60 -24.20 6.23
N CYS A 10 -27.38 -24.19 4.92
CA CYS A 10 -26.60 -23.12 4.29
C CYS A 10 -27.38 -21.82 4.46
N ILE A 11 -26.89 -20.91 5.31
CA ILE A 11 -27.37 -19.54 5.39
C ILE A 11 -27.14 -18.91 4.01
N ARG A 12 -28.22 -18.63 3.28
CA ARG A 12 -28.15 -17.81 2.06
C ARG A 12 -28.12 -16.35 2.48
N TRP A 13 -26.98 -15.71 2.34
CA TRP A 13 -26.90 -14.26 2.38
C TRP A 13 -27.64 -13.69 1.17
N GLN A 14 -28.57 -12.77 1.43
CA GLN A 14 -29.27 -12.02 0.40
C GLN A 14 -28.78 -10.58 0.49
N THR A 15 -28.24 -10.04 -0.60
CA THR A 15 -27.96 -8.60 -0.71
C THR A 15 -29.28 -7.84 -0.70
N VAL A 16 -29.49 -7.03 0.33
CA VAL A 16 -30.75 -6.28 0.55
C VAL A 16 -30.71 -4.92 -0.15
N SER A 17 -29.51 -4.35 -0.34
CA SER A 17 -29.25 -3.12 -1.09
C SER A 17 -27.80 -3.09 -1.56
N ASN A 18 -27.50 -2.20 -2.50
CA ASN A 18 -26.11 -1.90 -2.84
C ASN A 18 -25.38 -1.32 -1.62
N SER A 19 -24.10 -1.66 -1.47
CA SER A 19 -23.23 -1.02 -0.49
C SER A 19 -22.79 0.34 -1.04
N THR A 20 -22.73 1.38 -0.20
CA THR A 20 -22.12 2.65 -0.59
C THR A 20 -21.29 3.18 0.57
N SER A 21 -20.22 3.89 0.24
CA SER A 21 -19.40 4.58 1.22
C SER A 21 -19.85 6.02 1.40
N GLN A 22 -19.56 6.57 2.58
CA GLN A 22 -19.88 7.95 2.91
C GLN A 22 -18.77 8.59 3.74
N VAL A 23 -18.66 9.92 3.65
CA VAL A 23 -17.87 10.75 4.57
C VAL A 23 -18.83 11.51 5.47
N THR A 24 -18.55 11.54 6.76
CA THR A 24 -19.35 12.29 7.75
C THR A 24 -18.50 13.42 8.32
N VAL A 25 -19.03 14.64 8.28
CA VAL A 25 -18.39 15.82 8.86
C VAL A 25 -18.94 16.04 10.26
N LEU A 26 -18.03 16.07 11.23
CA LEU A 26 -18.34 16.33 12.62
C LEU A 26 -17.65 17.62 13.08
N LYS A 27 -18.39 18.46 13.82
CA LYS A 27 -17.86 19.65 14.44
C LYS A 27 -17.27 19.30 15.80
N LEU A 28 -16.01 19.69 16.01
CA LEU A 28 -15.35 19.58 17.30
C LEU A 28 -16.07 20.43 18.36
N PRO A 29 -16.16 19.94 19.62
CA PRO A 29 -16.70 20.73 20.72
C PRO A 29 -15.83 21.97 20.94
N THR A 30 -16.45 23.16 20.98
CA THR A 30 -15.75 24.43 21.20
C THR A 30 -15.90 24.96 22.62
N GLU A 31 -16.82 24.39 23.40
CA GLU A 31 -17.07 24.79 24.78
C GLU A 31 -17.02 23.59 25.74
N VAL A 32 -16.59 23.84 26.99
CA VAL A 32 -16.50 22.82 28.06
C VAL A 32 -17.88 22.18 28.35
N VAL A 33 -18.97 22.90 28.07
CA VAL A 33 -20.35 22.41 28.23
C VAL A 33 -20.75 21.32 27.24
N ASP A 34 -20.03 21.16 26.12
CA ASP A 34 -20.32 20.10 25.15
C ASP A 34 -19.86 18.71 25.61
N LYS A 35 -19.25 18.57 26.81
CA LYS A 35 -18.80 17.29 27.41
C LYS A 35 -17.93 16.41 26.48
N GLY A 36 -17.29 17.01 25.47
CA GLY A 36 -16.50 16.27 24.49
C GLY A 36 -17.30 15.64 23.34
N GLU A 37 -18.61 15.91 23.24
CA GLU A 37 -19.45 15.39 22.16
C GLU A 37 -19.17 16.13 20.84
N MET A 38 -18.89 15.37 19.79
CA MET A 38 -18.80 15.90 18.43
C MET A 38 -20.20 16.00 17.82
N LYS A 39 -20.54 17.15 17.26
CA LYS A 39 -21.86 17.38 16.65
C LYS A 39 -21.83 17.05 15.17
N PHE A 40 -22.82 16.30 14.70
CA PHE A 40 -23.02 16.07 13.27
C PHE A 40 -23.23 17.41 12.54
N VAL A 41 -22.58 17.55 11.38
CA VAL A 41 -22.72 18.72 10.49
C VAL A 41 -23.39 18.29 9.18
N SER A 42 -22.76 17.36 8.47
CA SER A 42 -23.19 16.93 7.14
C SER A 42 -22.66 15.53 6.81
N ASN A 43 -23.15 14.94 5.73
CA ASN A 43 -22.60 13.73 5.14
C ASN A 43 -22.54 13.85 3.61
N LEU A 44 -21.50 13.28 3.01
CA LEU A 44 -21.40 13.01 1.59
C LEU A 44 -21.56 11.51 1.39
N THR A 45 -22.57 11.07 0.65
CA THR A 45 -22.88 9.65 0.40
C THR A 45 -22.67 9.28 -1.06
N GLY A 46 -22.71 7.98 -1.37
CA GLY A 46 -22.68 7.50 -2.76
C GLY A 46 -21.28 7.35 -3.34
N LEU A 47 -20.25 7.29 -2.49
CA LEU A 47 -18.88 7.01 -2.91
C LEU A 47 -18.74 5.49 -3.14
N GLY A 48 -18.24 5.08 -4.31
CA GLY A 48 -17.93 3.67 -4.61
C GLY A 48 -19.11 2.71 -4.40
N GLU A 49 -20.14 2.78 -5.24
CA GLU A 49 -21.29 1.87 -5.14
C GLU A 49 -20.89 0.40 -5.37
N ASN A 50 -21.06 -0.44 -4.34
CA ASN A 50 -20.62 -1.83 -4.27
C ASN A 50 -19.10 -2.01 -4.32
N GLU A 51 -18.37 -0.98 -3.90
CA GLU A 51 -16.92 -0.98 -3.84
C GLU A 51 -16.45 -0.90 -2.38
N GLU A 52 -15.22 -1.36 -2.13
CA GLU A 52 -14.58 -1.26 -0.82
C GLU A 52 -13.63 -0.07 -0.81
N ILE A 53 -13.53 0.66 0.32
CA ILE A 53 -12.50 1.70 0.49
C ILE A 53 -11.15 1.04 0.74
N TYR A 54 -10.15 1.41 -0.05
CA TYR A 54 -8.77 0.95 0.11
C TYR A 54 -7.88 1.99 0.78
N SER A 55 -8.08 3.27 0.48
CA SER A 55 -7.27 4.35 1.05
C SER A 55 -8.06 5.65 1.15
N VAL A 56 -7.77 6.43 2.19
CA VAL A 56 -8.31 7.77 2.39
C VAL A 56 -7.17 8.69 2.81
N ARG A 57 -7.07 9.86 2.17
CA ARG A 57 -6.13 10.91 2.56
C ARG A 57 -6.82 12.25 2.65
N PHE A 58 -6.80 12.84 3.84
CA PHE A 58 -7.19 14.24 4.04
C PHE A 58 -5.97 15.16 3.88
N LEU A 59 -6.15 16.27 3.19
CA LEU A 59 -5.18 17.34 2.99
C LEU A 59 -5.92 18.67 3.14
N ASP A 60 -5.85 19.24 4.35
CA ASP A 60 -6.59 20.46 4.72
C ASP A 60 -8.10 20.33 4.40
N LEU A 61 -8.65 21.20 3.55
CA LEU A 61 -10.06 21.18 3.12
C LEU A 61 -10.32 20.22 1.94
N ARG A 62 -9.42 19.28 1.68
CA ARG A 62 -9.50 18.33 0.56
C ARG A 62 -9.42 16.91 1.09
N ALA A 63 -10.08 15.95 0.43
CA ALA A 63 -9.75 14.54 0.62
C ALA A 63 -9.69 13.77 -0.69
N PHE A 64 -8.94 12.68 -0.65
CA PHE A 64 -8.81 11.74 -1.74
C PHE A 64 -9.19 10.36 -1.22
N VAL A 65 -10.14 9.72 -1.90
CA VAL A 65 -10.68 8.41 -1.51
C VAL A 65 -10.51 7.46 -2.67
N VAL A 66 -9.96 6.30 -2.37
CA VAL A 66 -9.77 5.20 -3.32
C VAL A 66 -10.78 4.13 -2.95
N THR A 67 -11.59 3.72 -3.92
CA THR A 67 -12.43 2.54 -3.78
C THR A 67 -12.12 1.52 -4.86
N PHE A 68 -12.47 0.25 -4.65
CA PHE A 68 -12.22 -0.75 -5.68
C PHE A 68 -13.26 -1.87 -5.67
N ARG A 69 -13.64 -2.27 -6.88
CA ARG A 69 -14.34 -3.53 -7.15
C ARG A 69 -13.72 -4.29 -8.34
N ARG A 70 -13.37 -3.56 -9.40
CA ARG A 70 -12.68 -4.04 -10.63
C ARG A 70 -11.84 -2.96 -11.29
N THR A 71 -12.32 -1.72 -11.21
CA THR A 71 -11.63 -0.49 -11.59
C THR A 71 -11.66 0.41 -10.36
N ASP A 72 -10.60 1.17 -10.11
CA ASP A 72 -10.47 2.11 -9.00
C ASP A 72 -10.83 3.51 -9.49
N PRO A 73 -11.93 4.10 -8.99
CA PRO A 73 -12.05 5.54 -8.99
C PRO A 73 -11.24 6.15 -7.83
N LEU A 74 -10.23 6.94 -8.17
CA LEU A 74 -9.69 7.93 -7.26
C LEU A 74 -10.68 9.12 -7.21
N TYR A 75 -11.40 9.26 -6.11
CA TYR A 75 -12.30 10.40 -5.87
C TYR A 75 -11.55 11.56 -5.24
N SER A 76 -11.79 12.78 -5.72
CA SER A 76 -11.44 14.02 -5.02
C SER A 76 -12.68 14.60 -4.33
N ILE A 77 -12.51 15.14 -3.13
CA ILE A 77 -13.60 15.70 -2.32
C ILE A 77 -13.19 17.08 -1.82
N ASP A 78 -14.08 18.06 -2.03
CA ASP A 78 -13.94 19.43 -1.54
C ASP A 78 -14.76 19.62 -0.24
N PHE A 79 -14.08 20.04 0.84
CA PHE A 79 -14.64 20.38 2.14
C PHE A 79 -14.64 21.90 2.42
N SER A 80 -14.48 22.74 1.39
CA SER A 80 -14.49 24.21 1.53
C SER A 80 -15.76 24.74 2.19
N ASP A 81 -16.91 24.09 1.96
CA ASP A 81 -18.11 24.22 2.78
C ASP A 81 -18.36 22.93 3.58
N PRO A 82 -18.04 22.88 4.89
CA PRO A 82 -18.25 21.67 5.69
C PRO A 82 -19.73 21.33 5.89
N ALA A 83 -20.66 22.25 5.65
CA ALA A 83 -22.10 21.96 5.68
C ALA A 83 -22.58 21.25 4.40
N ASN A 84 -21.81 21.36 3.32
CA ASN A 84 -22.14 20.78 2.02
C ASN A 84 -20.87 20.32 1.27
N PRO A 85 -20.17 19.27 1.76
CA PRO A 85 -19.03 18.70 1.06
C PRO A 85 -19.44 18.13 -0.30
N VAL A 86 -18.56 18.26 -1.29
CA VAL A 86 -18.85 17.88 -2.69
C VAL A 86 -17.81 16.88 -3.20
N MET A 87 -18.25 15.79 -3.84
CA MET A 87 -17.38 14.97 -4.68
C MET A 87 -17.03 15.80 -5.92
N ALA A 88 -15.78 16.22 -6.03
CA ALA A 88 -15.33 17.19 -7.02
C ALA A 88 -15.04 16.53 -8.38
N ASP A 89 -14.35 15.39 -8.36
CA ASP A 89 -14.03 14.60 -9.55
C ASP A 89 -13.85 13.10 -9.23
N GLU A 90 -13.93 12.27 -10.28
CA GLU A 90 -13.78 10.81 -10.24
C GLU A 90 -12.84 10.35 -11.36
N LEU A 91 -11.59 10.02 -11.02
CA LEU A 91 -10.61 9.51 -11.96
C LEU A 91 -10.59 7.97 -11.96
N LYS A 92 -11.08 7.37 -13.05
CA LYS A 92 -11.11 5.90 -13.23
C LYS A 92 -9.80 5.36 -13.78
N ILE A 93 -9.21 4.42 -13.05
CA ILE A 93 -7.98 3.74 -13.40
C ILE A 93 -8.04 2.24 -13.08
N THR A 94 -7.27 1.42 -13.79
CA THR A 94 -7.09 0.01 -13.41
C THR A 94 -6.15 -0.12 -12.22
N GLY A 95 -6.22 -1.26 -11.51
CA GLY A 95 -5.53 -1.42 -10.24
C GLY A 95 -6.21 -0.63 -9.12
N PHE A 96 -5.56 -0.52 -7.96
CA PHE A 96 -6.00 0.35 -6.87
C PHE A 96 -4.83 0.87 -6.02
N SER A 97 -5.01 2.03 -5.40
CA SER A 97 -4.01 2.63 -4.50
C SER A 97 -4.25 2.26 -3.03
N GLU A 98 -3.32 1.51 -2.43
CA GLU A 98 -3.42 1.08 -1.02
C GLU A 98 -2.90 2.17 -0.05
N TYR A 99 -1.94 2.99 -0.49
CA TYR A 99 -1.39 4.11 0.27
C TYR A 99 -1.28 5.39 -0.59
N ILE A 100 -1.64 6.54 -0.01
CA ILE A 100 -1.58 7.85 -0.66
C ILE A 100 -0.68 8.79 0.15
N HIS A 101 0.32 9.35 -0.51
CA HIS A 101 1.27 10.30 0.05
C HIS A 101 1.26 11.64 -0.70
N PRO A 102 0.86 12.75 -0.06
CA PRO A 102 0.97 14.08 -0.67
C PRO A 102 2.43 14.51 -0.84
N ILE A 103 2.79 15.00 -2.01
CA ILE A 103 4.04 15.71 -2.30
C ILE A 103 3.70 17.19 -2.46
N GLY A 104 3.79 17.93 -1.35
CA GLY A 104 3.23 19.27 -1.27
C GLY A 104 1.71 19.24 -1.42
N ASP A 105 1.14 20.29 -2.00
CA ASP A 105 -0.32 20.48 -2.08
C ASP A 105 -0.93 20.11 -3.43
N LYS A 106 -0.09 19.76 -4.41
CA LYS A 106 -0.47 19.62 -5.82
C LYS A 106 -0.30 18.21 -6.38
N ILE A 107 0.54 17.39 -5.77
CA ILE A 107 0.87 16.07 -6.28
C ILE A 107 0.54 15.02 -5.24
N LEU A 108 -0.09 13.93 -5.67
CA LEU A 108 -0.18 12.70 -4.89
C LEU A 108 0.79 11.67 -5.45
N LEU A 109 1.46 10.93 -4.57
CA LEU A 109 2.24 9.74 -4.86
C LEU A 109 1.55 8.55 -4.19
N THR A 110 1.20 7.52 -4.96
CA THR A 110 0.51 6.36 -4.43
C THR A 110 1.31 5.07 -4.60
N VAL A 111 1.06 4.12 -3.70
CA VAL A 111 1.57 2.74 -3.78
C VAL A 111 0.37 1.81 -3.67
N GLY A 112 0.30 0.80 -4.54
CA GLY A 112 -0.80 -0.17 -4.49
C GLY A 112 -0.62 -1.33 -5.46
N ARG A 113 -1.74 -1.83 -5.97
CA ARG A 113 -1.80 -3.03 -6.83
C ARG A 113 -2.13 -2.65 -8.26
N ASP A 114 -1.35 -3.17 -9.20
CA ASP A 114 -1.72 -3.16 -10.61
C ASP A 114 -2.75 -4.25 -10.86
N ALA A 115 -3.71 -3.98 -11.74
CA ALA A 115 -4.69 -4.96 -12.15
C ALA A 115 -5.09 -4.78 -13.61
N ASP A 116 -5.56 -5.84 -14.24
CA ASP A 116 -6.15 -5.78 -15.56
C ASP A 116 -7.59 -5.20 -15.55
N THR A 117 -8.20 -5.10 -16.73
CA THR A 117 -9.57 -4.60 -16.90
C THR A 117 -10.64 -5.48 -16.26
N GLU A 118 -10.33 -6.73 -15.93
CA GLU A 118 -11.22 -7.65 -15.23
C GLU A 118 -11.09 -7.52 -13.70
N GLY A 119 -10.12 -6.73 -13.23
CA GLY A 119 -9.81 -6.53 -11.81
C GLY A 119 -8.86 -7.58 -11.24
N VAL A 120 -8.20 -8.38 -12.09
CA VAL A 120 -7.23 -9.38 -11.64
C VAL A 120 -5.91 -8.69 -11.34
N VAL A 121 -5.43 -8.82 -10.09
CA VAL A 121 -4.17 -8.24 -9.67
C VAL A 121 -3.00 -8.89 -10.41
N THR A 122 -2.22 -8.06 -11.11
CA THR A 122 -1.08 -8.45 -11.95
C THR A 122 0.27 -8.16 -11.28
N GLY A 123 0.30 -7.28 -10.28
CA GLY A 123 1.52 -6.90 -9.59
C GLY A 123 1.33 -5.69 -8.68
N MET A 124 2.41 -4.97 -8.45
CA MET A 124 2.37 -3.69 -7.73
C MET A 124 2.42 -2.51 -8.71
N GLN A 125 1.94 -1.37 -8.24
CA GLN A 125 2.06 -0.11 -8.97
C GLN A 125 2.44 1.05 -8.06
N ILE A 126 3.03 2.06 -8.66
CA ILE A 126 3.34 3.34 -8.05
C ILE A 126 2.92 4.41 -9.05
N ARG A 127 2.12 5.37 -8.61
CA ARG A 127 1.57 6.40 -9.49
C ARG A 127 1.75 7.78 -8.90
N THR A 128 1.83 8.78 -9.78
CA THR A 128 1.71 10.18 -9.38
C THR A 128 0.52 10.82 -10.06
N PHE A 129 -0.19 11.68 -9.33
CA PHE A 129 -1.37 12.39 -9.83
C PHE A 129 -1.21 13.90 -9.64
N ASP A 130 -1.67 14.68 -10.61
CA ASP A 130 -1.92 16.10 -10.45
C ASP A 130 -3.26 16.29 -9.76
N VAL A 131 -3.24 17.03 -8.66
CA VAL A 131 -4.40 17.37 -7.84
C VAL A 131 -4.42 18.86 -7.48
N GLU A 132 -3.75 19.70 -8.28
CA GLU A 132 -3.79 21.15 -8.11
C GLU A 132 -5.24 21.67 -8.20
N ASP A 133 -5.95 21.25 -9.25
CA ASP A 133 -7.40 21.44 -9.42
C ASP A 133 -8.14 20.16 -8.98
N LEU A 134 -9.02 20.28 -7.99
CA LEU A 134 -9.79 19.15 -7.48
C LEU A 134 -10.88 18.68 -8.45
N TYR A 135 -11.28 19.51 -9.40
CA TYR A 135 -12.34 19.23 -10.37
C TYR A 135 -11.80 18.67 -11.70
N ASP A 136 -10.48 18.51 -11.81
CA ASP A 136 -9.80 17.97 -13.00
C ASP A 136 -8.50 17.25 -12.57
N ILE A 137 -8.65 16.15 -11.83
CA ILE A 137 -7.49 15.37 -11.37
C ILE A 137 -7.01 14.44 -12.48
N SER A 138 -5.69 14.26 -12.60
CA SER A 138 -5.13 13.44 -13.69
C SER A 138 -3.91 12.63 -13.28
N GLU A 139 -3.71 11.48 -13.93
CA GLU A 139 -2.51 10.68 -13.78
C GLU A 139 -1.34 11.32 -14.54
N ILE A 140 -0.19 11.46 -13.87
CA ILE A 140 1.04 12.00 -14.43
C ILE A 140 1.99 10.89 -14.89
N ALA A 141 2.21 9.89 -14.02
CA ALA A 141 3.14 8.80 -14.28
C ALA A 141 2.70 7.54 -13.55
N ASN A 142 3.03 6.39 -14.15
CA ASN A 142 2.74 5.06 -13.62
C ASN A 142 3.95 4.16 -13.80
N TYR A 143 4.36 3.50 -12.72
CA TYR A 143 5.35 2.44 -12.71
C TYR A 143 4.68 1.16 -12.21
N THR A 144 4.74 0.10 -13.01
CA THR A 144 4.20 -1.21 -12.63
C THR A 144 5.32 -2.24 -12.58
N LEU A 145 5.17 -3.19 -11.66
CA LEU A 145 6.04 -4.35 -11.56
C LEU A 145 5.20 -5.60 -11.40
N ALA A 146 5.19 -6.43 -12.44
CA ALA A 146 4.41 -7.66 -12.48
C ALA A 146 4.91 -8.68 -11.45
N ASN A 147 3.98 -9.44 -10.88
CA ASN A 147 4.24 -10.46 -9.85
C ASN A 147 5.03 -9.90 -8.65
N ALA A 148 4.71 -8.67 -8.26
CA ALA A 148 5.34 -8.03 -7.12
C ALA A 148 4.32 -7.41 -6.17
N TYR A 149 4.78 -7.15 -4.95
CA TYR A 149 4.04 -6.53 -3.87
C TYR A 149 4.96 -5.61 -3.09
N SER A 150 4.40 -4.53 -2.55
CA SER A 150 5.08 -3.67 -1.59
C SER A 150 4.26 -3.58 -0.32
N GLU A 151 4.89 -3.90 0.82
CA GLU A 151 4.28 -3.72 2.13
C GLU A 151 3.93 -2.25 2.42
N ALA A 152 4.57 -1.30 1.72
CA ALA A 152 4.26 0.13 1.85
C ALA A 152 2.82 0.48 1.44
N GLY A 153 2.13 -0.38 0.68
CA GLY A 153 0.71 -0.22 0.41
C GLY A 153 -0.16 -0.43 1.67
N ALA A 154 0.15 -1.44 2.48
CA ALA A 154 -0.64 -1.78 3.66
C ALA A 154 -0.10 -1.19 4.99
N GLU A 155 1.20 -0.89 5.06
CA GLU A 155 1.89 -0.35 6.24
C GLU A 155 2.65 0.93 5.87
N HIS A 156 2.06 2.08 6.22
CA HIS A 156 2.64 3.40 5.96
C HIS A 156 4.04 3.61 6.57
N LYS A 157 4.43 2.87 7.62
CA LYS A 157 5.78 2.95 8.20
C LYS A 157 6.86 2.33 7.33
N ALA A 158 6.49 1.49 6.36
CA ALA A 158 7.41 0.92 5.39
C ALA A 158 7.69 1.88 4.21
N PHE A 159 6.86 2.91 4.05
CA PHE A 159 7.01 3.94 3.03
C PHE A 159 8.01 5.02 3.46
N ARG A 160 8.96 5.38 2.59
CA ARG A 160 9.87 6.50 2.83
C ARG A 160 10.07 7.34 1.57
N PHE A 161 9.55 8.56 1.56
CA PHE A 161 9.83 9.55 0.52
C PHE A 161 10.81 10.62 1.02
N LEU A 162 11.81 10.94 0.21
CA LEU A 162 12.83 11.96 0.48
C LEU A 162 12.59 13.17 -0.41
N THR A 163 11.89 14.18 0.11
CA THR A 163 11.44 15.36 -0.67
C THR A 163 12.57 16.10 -1.37
N LYS A 164 13.75 16.26 -0.74
CA LYS A 164 14.86 17.03 -1.31
C LYS A 164 15.49 16.38 -2.54
N SER A 165 15.56 15.05 -2.57
CA SER A 165 16.15 14.28 -3.66
C SER A 165 15.10 13.64 -4.56
N SER A 166 13.80 13.84 -4.28
CA SER A 166 12.67 13.18 -4.91
C SER A 166 12.82 11.66 -5.02
N LYS A 167 13.32 11.01 -3.96
CA LYS A 167 13.53 9.55 -3.93
C LYS A 167 12.47 8.85 -3.10
N LEU A 168 11.87 7.80 -3.65
CA LEU A 168 10.98 6.88 -2.96
C LEU A 168 11.73 5.59 -2.62
N LEU A 169 11.76 5.22 -1.33
CA LEU A 169 12.40 4.03 -0.81
C LEU A 169 11.30 3.14 -0.21
N ILE A 170 11.04 1.98 -0.82
CA ILE A 170 9.96 1.06 -0.40
C ILE A 170 10.42 -0.39 -0.45
N PRO A 171 9.91 -1.26 0.43
CA PRO A 171 10.15 -2.69 0.31
C PRO A 171 9.44 -3.23 -0.93
N VAL A 172 10.10 -4.14 -1.64
CA VAL A 172 9.54 -4.86 -2.78
C VAL A 172 9.81 -6.34 -2.59
N THR A 173 8.77 -7.14 -2.79
CA THR A 173 8.84 -8.58 -2.91
C THR A 173 8.30 -8.95 -4.28
N ARG A 174 9.11 -9.65 -5.09
CA ARG A 174 8.76 -10.13 -6.42
C ARG A 174 8.95 -11.63 -6.49
N TRP A 175 7.94 -12.32 -7.01
CA TRP A 175 7.95 -13.75 -7.22
C TRP A 175 7.97 -14.09 -8.71
N ASP A 176 8.67 -15.15 -9.06
CA ASP A 176 8.62 -15.76 -10.39
C ASP A 176 8.78 -17.28 -10.22
N TRP A 177 7.74 -18.01 -10.63
CA TRP A 177 7.65 -19.46 -10.51
C TRP A 177 8.32 -20.18 -11.69
N LYS A 178 8.52 -19.49 -12.81
CA LYS A 178 9.17 -20.04 -14.01
C LYS A 178 10.67 -19.78 -13.98
N ASN A 179 11.08 -18.61 -13.50
CA ASN A 179 12.47 -18.14 -13.53
C ASN A 179 12.88 -17.67 -12.12
N PRO A 180 13.40 -18.56 -11.26
CA PRO A 180 13.78 -18.23 -9.89
C PRO A 180 14.77 -17.07 -9.76
N GLU A 181 15.61 -16.84 -10.78
CA GLU A 181 16.57 -15.74 -10.88
C GLU A 181 15.91 -14.35 -10.97
N ASN A 182 14.62 -14.27 -11.35
CA ASN A 182 13.86 -13.02 -11.40
C ASN A 182 13.20 -12.66 -10.06
N ARG A 183 13.33 -13.52 -9.05
CA ARG A 183 12.79 -13.25 -7.71
C ARG A 183 13.60 -12.13 -7.05
N PHE A 184 12.91 -11.33 -6.26
CA PHE A 184 13.54 -10.25 -5.52
C PHE A 184 12.86 -10.11 -4.16
N ASP A 185 13.65 -9.93 -3.10
CA ASP A 185 13.13 -9.54 -1.81
C ASP A 185 14.05 -8.52 -1.17
N GLY A 186 13.57 -7.28 -1.06
CA GLY A 186 14.43 -6.19 -0.63
C GLY A 186 13.74 -4.83 -0.69
N PHE A 187 14.48 -3.81 -1.09
CA PHE A 187 13.99 -2.45 -1.27
C PHE A 187 14.30 -1.93 -2.67
N PHE A 188 13.35 -1.21 -3.25
CA PHE A 188 13.60 -0.39 -4.42
C PHE A 188 13.79 1.06 -3.97
N VAL A 189 14.77 1.72 -4.58
CA VAL A 189 14.95 3.17 -4.53
C VAL A 189 14.61 3.71 -5.90
N LEU A 190 13.56 4.53 -5.96
CA LEU A 190 12.99 5.05 -7.19
C LEU A 190 13.16 6.56 -7.22
N ASP A 191 13.51 7.09 -8.39
CA ASP A 191 13.49 8.52 -8.68
C ASP A 191 12.09 8.91 -9.15
N ILE A 192 11.49 9.87 -8.44
CA ILE A 192 10.19 10.46 -8.77
C ILE A 192 10.45 11.75 -9.54
N GLY A 193 10.45 11.65 -10.86
CA GLY A 193 10.60 12.77 -11.77
C GLY A 193 9.28 13.52 -11.98
N THR A 194 9.32 14.60 -12.76
CA THR A 194 8.11 15.39 -13.06
C THR A 194 7.06 14.57 -13.79
N ASN A 195 7.45 13.73 -14.76
CA ASN A 195 6.54 12.91 -15.58
C ASN A 195 7.00 11.45 -15.69
N SER A 196 7.82 10.98 -14.76
CA SER A 196 8.38 9.63 -14.82
C SER A 196 8.72 9.08 -13.44
N ILE A 197 8.59 7.77 -13.28
CA ILE A 197 9.04 7.03 -12.11
C ILE A 197 10.06 6.01 -12.63
N THR A 198 11.30 6.08 -12.15
CA THR A 198 12.40 5.23 -12.63
C THR A 198 13.14 4.57 -11.48
N GLU A 199 13.54 3.31 -11.65
CA GLU A 199 14.39 2.64 -10.68
C GLU A 199 15.78 3.28 -10.67
N SER A 200 16.21 3.76 -9.50
CA SER A 200 17.55 4.31 -9.27
C SER A 200 18.52 3.17 -8.98
N PHE A 201 18.18 2.36 -7.97
CA PHE A 201 18.86 1.12 -7.62
C PHE A 201 17.96 0.28 -6.72
N ASN A 202 18.34 -0.97 -6.51
CA ASN A 202 17.69 -1.86 -5.55
C ASN A 202 18.69 -2.38 -4.51
N VAL A 203 18.15 -2.74 -3.35
CA VAL A 203 18.89 -3.35 -2.24
C VAL A 203 18.25 -4.70 -1.97
N SER A 204 18.88 -5.77 -2.46
CA SER A 204 18.47 -7.12 -2.06
C SER A 204 18.64 -7.27 -0.55
N MET A 205 17.70 -7.90 0.13
CA MET A 205 17.75 -8.24 1.55
C MET A 205 17.75 -9.75 1.79
N ALA A 206 17.63 -10.55 0.71
CA ALA A 206 17.74 -12.00 0.72
C ALA A 206 18.70 -12.45 -0.38
N ASP A 207 19.68 -13.27 -0.04
CA ASP A 207 20.66 -13.76 -1.01
C ASP A 207 20.13 -15.00 -1.77
N ASP A 208 19.17 -15.73 -1.19
CA ASP A 208 18.39 -16.79 -1.84
C ASP A 208 16.93 -16.71 -1.35
N TYR A 209 15.95 -16.81 -2.26
CA TYR A 209 14.52 -16.82 -1.92
C TYR A 209 14.11 -18.18 -1.29
N SER A 210 14.87 -18.66 -0.31
CA SER A 210 14.38 -19.60 0.69
C SER A 210 13.65 -18.76 1.74
N GLY A 211 12.40 -18.36 1.44
CA GLY A 211 11.66 -17.40 2.26
C GLY A 211 11.69 -17.76 3.75
N CYS A 212 12.60 -17.16 4.51
CA CYS A 212 12.86 -17.47 5.90
C CYS A 212 11.62 -17.15 6.73
N TYR A 213 10.92 -18.17 7.22
CA TYR A 213 9.90 -17.98 8.24
C TYR A 213 10.48 -18.33 9.60
N TYR A 214 11.04 -17.34 10.29
CA TYR A 214 11.28 -17.41 11.72
C TYR A 214 10.30 -16.48 12.45
N TYR A 215 9.81 -16.89 13.62
CA TYR A 215 8.80 -16.15 14.38
C TYR A 215 9.23 -14.74 14.81
N ALA A 216 10.53 -14.45 14.79
CA ALA A 216 11.08 -13.14 15.08
C ALA A 216 11.69 -12.53 13.83
N ASN A 217 10.89 -11.82 13.03
CA ASN A 217 11.36 -11.02 11.91
C ASN A 217 11.13 -9.52 12.18
N MET A 218 11.87 -8.66 11.49
CA MET A 218 11.59 -7.23 11.50
C MET A 218 10.75 -6.84 10.31
N ALA A 219 9.71 -6.06 10.59
CA ALA A 219 8.98 -5.37 9.54
C ALA A 219 9.92 -4.46 8.73
N PRO A 220 9.72 -4.36 7.40
CA PRO A 220 10.55 -3.53 6.55
C PRO A 220 10.48 -2.06 6.96
N ARG A 221 11.64 -1.44 7.20
CA ARG A 221 11.77 -0.03 7.55
C ARG A 221 12.97 0.59 6.86
N THR A 222 12.88 1.88 6.60
CA THR A 222 13.99 2.67 6.07
C THR A 222 14.23 3.88 6.97
N LEU A 223 15.46 4.02 7.46
CA LEU A 223 15.91 5.20 8.20
C LEU A 223 16.95 5.93 7.35
N VAL A 224 16.82 7.25 7.22
CA VAL A 224 17.76 8.06 6.43
C VAL A 224 18.30 9.18 7.31
N PHE A 225 19.63 9.24 7.43
CA PHE A 225 20.34 10.24 8.19
C PHE A 225 21.67 10.57 7.51
N ASP A 226 21.92 11.86 7.30
CA ASP A 226 23.17 12.38 6.73
C ASP A 226 23.61 11.69 5.42
N GLY A 227 22.68 11.58 4.46
CA GLY A 227 22.92 10.93 3.17
C GLY A 227 22.92 9.39 3.22
N VAL A 228 22.95 8.78 4.40
CA VAL A 228 22.98 7.33 4.57
C VAL A 228 21.58 6.77 4.79
N ALA A 229 21.17 5.83 3.95
CA ALA A 229 19.96 5.02 4.13
C ALA A 229 20.28 3.68 4.78
N THR A 230 19.59 3.38 5.87
CA THR A 230 19.57 2.07 6.54
C THR A 230 18.28 1.36 6.18
N PHE A 231 18.38 0.28 5.42
CA PHE A 231 17.28 -0.61 5.04
C PHE A 231 17.22 -1.78 6.00
N ILE A 232 16.09 -1.99 6.62
CA ILE A 232 15.86 -3.02 7.65
C ILE A 232 14.76 -3.91 7.12
N LYS A 233 14.97 -5.23 7.03
CA LYS A 233 13.92 -6.19 6.67
C LYS A 233 14.32 -7.58 7.13
N SER A 234 13.35 -8.35 7.60
CA SER A 234 13.57 -9.72 8.03
C SER A 234 14.62 -9.78 9.15
N HIS A 235 15.76 -10.43 8.91
CA HIS A 235 16.84 -10.63 9.88
C HIS A 235 18.07 -9.77 9.63
N SER A 236 18.02 -8.83 8.68
CA SER A 236 19.20 -8.05 8.32
C SER A 236 18.90 -6.56 8.23
N TYR A 237 19.97 -5.77 8.36
CA TYR A 237 19.95 -4.41 7.88
C TYR A 237 21.18 -4.11 7.01
N ARG A 238 20.96 -3.33 5.95
CA ARG A 238 21.99 -2.89 5.02
C ARG A 238 22.02 -1.37 4.99
N ARG A 239 23.22 -0.79 5.04
CA ARG A 239 23.44 0.66 5.01
C ARG A 239 24.06 1.06 3.68
N TYR A 240 23.47 2.05 3.02
CA TYR A 240 23.95 2.60 1.76
C TYR A 240 24.15 4.10 1.88
N ASP A 241 25.24 4.60 1.31
CA ASP A 241 25.31 6.00 0.89
C ASP A 241 24.37 6.18 -0.31
N LEU A 242 23.58 7.25 -0.32
CA LEU A 242 22.65 7.55 -1.40
C LEU A 242 23.30 8.36 -2.53
N ASP A 243 24.45 9.00 -2.29
CA ASP A 243 25.16 9.79 -3.29
C ASP A 243 26.66 9.98 -2.92
N PRO A 244 27.58 9.20 -3.52
CA PRO A 244 27.35 8.19 -4.55
C PRO A 244 26.69 6.93 -3.95
N THR A 245 25.89 6.21 -4.76
CA THR A 245 25.30 4.94 -4.33
C THR A 245 26.39 3.92 -3.99
N ALA A 246 26.57 3.62 -2.70
CA ALA A 246 27.58 2.68 -2.23
C ALA A 246 27.10 1.92 -1.00
N LEU A 247 27.26 0.58 -1.01
CA LEU A 247 27.05 -0.25 0.18
C LEU A 247 28.13 0.09 1.21
N LEU A 248 27.72 0.54 2.40
CA LEU A 248 28.61 0.86 3.52
C LEU A 248 28.81 -0.35 4.44
N SER A 249 27.73 -1.08 4.76
CA SER A 249 27.78 -2.24 5.65
C SER A 249 26.53 -3.10 5.56
N THR A 250 26.69 -4.40 5.73
CA THR A 250 25.60 -5.37 5.96
C THR A 250 25.75 -5.96 7.36
N HIS A 251 24.64 -6.10 8.08
CA HIS A 251 24.60 -6.76 9.36
C HIS A 251 23.45 -7.74 9.40
N GLU A 252 23.79 -9.02 9.54
CA GLU A 252 22.85 -10.08 9.87
C GLU A 252 22.57 -10.04 11.37
N MET A 253 21.32 -10.31 11.77
CA MET A 253 20.86 -10.27 13.15
C MET A 253 20.40 -11.62 13.67
N ASP A 254 20.85 -12.70 13.01
CA ASP A 254 20.72 -14.08 13.46
C ASP A 254 21.66 -14.43 14.63
N PHE A 255 22.08 -13.43 15.39
CA PHE A 255 22.89 -13.63 16.59
C PHE A 255 22.13 -14.51 17.56
N PHE A 256 22.82 -15.53 18.09
CA PHE A 256 22.27 -16.48 19.07
C PHE A 256 21.21 -17.47 18.54
N LEU A 257 20.94 -17.51 17.23
CA LEU A 257 20.21 -18.63 16.63
C LEU A 257 21.13 -19.87 16.58
N SER A 258 20.59 -21.04 16.91
CA SER A 258 21.31 -22.31 16.73
C SER A 258 21.49 -22.57 15.23
N ASP A 259 22.50 -23.35 14.81
CA ASP A 259 22.73 -23.57 13.36
C ASP A 259 21.52 -24.19 12.64
N GLY A 260 20.66 -24.94 13.36
CA GLY A 260 19.38 -25.44 12.82
C GLY A 260 18.23 -24.43 12.82
N ASP A 261 18.36 -23.31 13.53
CA ASP A 261 17.40 -22.19 13.54
C ASP A 261 17.81 -21.06 12.59
N LYS A 262 19.05 -21.10 12.07
CA LYS A 262 19.53 -20.23 10.98
C LYS A 262 19.03 -20.70 9.61
N ASP A 263 18.59 -21.96 9.52
CA ASP A 263 18.03 -22.53 8.30
C ASP A 263 16.63 -21.98 8.06
N CYS A 264 16.57 -21.02 7.16
CA CYS A 264 15.35 -20.50 6.59
C CYS A 264 14.53 -21.62 5.94
N MET A 265 13.37 -21.99 6.51
CA MET A 265 12.41 -22.82 5.80
C MET A 265 11.81 -22.02 4.65
N PRO A 266 11.98 -22.41 3.37
CA PRO A 266 11.34 -21.72 2.26
C PRO A 266 9.82 -21.70 2.43
N TYR A 267 9.18 -20.56 2.18
CA TYR A 267 7.72 -20.42 2.10
C TYR A 267 7.05 -21.51 1.22
N PHE A 268 7.84 -22.11 0.31
CA PHE A 268 7.42 -23.14 -0.65
C PHE A 268 8.22 -24.45 -0.53
N TYR A 269 8.47 -25.00 0.67
CA TYR A 269 8.88 -26.40 0.74
C TYR A 269 7.68 -27.33 0.48
N ARG A 270 7.70 -27.97 -0.70
CA ARG A 270 6.88 -29.08 -1.18
C ARG A 270 5.70 -29.48 -0.28
N ARG A 271 4.49 -29.00 -0.61
CA ARG A 271 3.28 -29.82 -0.40
C ARG A 271 3.43 -31.07 -1.26
N GLY A 272 4.00 -32.13 -0.69
CA GLY A 272 3.62 -33.46 -1.10
C GLY A 272 2.13 -33.63 -0.83
N LEU A 273 1.37 -33.92 -1.88
CA LEU A 273 0.13 -34.69 -1.86
C LEU A 273 -0.82 -34.40 -0.68
N ILE A 274 -1.62 -33.34 -0.76
CA ILE A 274 -2.99 -33.39 -0.25
C ILE A 274 -3.88 -32.64 -1.24
N ASP A 275 -4.67 -33.43 -1.98
CA ASP A 275 -5.81 -32.99 -2.78
C ASP A 275 -6.81 -32.22 -1.90
N PHE A 276 -7.30 -31.09 -2.41
CA PHE A 276 -8.62 -30.53 -2.10
C PHE A 276 -9.22 -29.95 -3.37
#